data_AF-Q5WL71-F1
#
_entry.id   AF-Q5WL71-F1
#
_cell.length_a   1.000
_cell.length_b   1.000
_cell.length_c   1.000
_cell.angle_alpha   90.00
_cell.angle_beta   90.00
_cell.angle_gamma   90.00
#
_symmetry.space_group_name_H-M   'P 1'
#
loop_
_entity.id
_entity.type
_entity.pdbx_description
1 polymer ?
#
loop_
_entity_poly.entity_id
_entity_poly.type
_entity_poly.pdbx_seq_one_letter_code
_entity_poly.pdbx_strand_id
1 'polypeptide(L)'
;MKRITWRSYSILIISVLLVLSILLLDFISQYVNQFTLKLYGSFIPLSIIAIFVLAVICFCSKTENKVIPIIASFIAFAGIAIIAFFVYFGANFAN
;
A
#
# COMPACT_ATOMS: atom_id res chain seq x y z
N MET A 1 17.68 24.31 2.79
CA MET A 1 17.77 22.98 2.15
C MET A 1 16.60 22.12 2.63
N LYS A 2 15.75 21.65 1.72
CA LYS A 2 14.70 20.67 2.05
C LYS A 2 15.40 19.36 2.43
N ARG A 3 15.12 18.81 3.61
CA ARG A 3 15.74 17.56 4.06
C ARG A 3 14.80 16.40 3.80
N ILE A 4 15.38 15.25 3.48
CA ILE A 4 14.68 13.98 3.50
C ILE A 4 14.68 13.51 4.94
N THR A 5 13.49 13.23 5.48
CA THR A 5 13.31 12.76 6.85
C THR A 5 13.04 11.27 6.87
N TRP A 6 13.21 10.64 8.03
CA TRP A 6 12.84 9.22 8.24
C TRP A 6 11.39 8.96 7.78
N ARG A 7 10.47 9.89 8.02
CA ARG A 7 9.06 9.78 7.65
C ARG A 7 8.86 9.50 6.15
N SER A 8 9.61 10.19 5.29
CA SER A 8 9.56 9.95 3.84
C SER A 8 10.06 8.55 3.46
N TYR A 9 11.11 8.05 4.10
CA TYR A 9 11.60 6.68 3.90
C TYR A 9 10.62 5.63 4.42
N SER A 10 10.01 5.85 5.59
CA SER A 10 8.98 4.95 6.14
C SER A 10 7.80 4.80 5.18
N ILE A 11 7.31 5.90 4.60
CA ILE A 11 6.22 5.88 3.62
C ILE A 11 6.61 5.04 2.39
N LEU A 12 7.82 5.25 1.88
CA LEU A 12 8.32 4.51 0.71
C LEU A 12 8.38 3.00 1.01
N ILE A 13 8.95 2.62 2.16
CA ILE A 13 9.07 1.22 2.58
C ILE A 13 7.70 0.58 2.73
N ILE A 14 6.75 1.24 3.42
CA ILE A 14 5.40 0.72 3.61
C ILE A 14 4.68 0.56 2.26
N SER A 15 4.88 1.51 1.33
CA SER A 15 4.27 1.44 -0.01
C SER A 15 4.82 0.28 -0.84
N VAL A 16 6.13 0.02 -0.78
CA VAL A 16 6.75 -1.13 -1.44
C VAL A 16 6.27 -2.44 -0.82
N LEU A 17 6.21 -2.51 0.52
CA LEU A 17 5.71 -3.69 1.23
C LEU A 17 4.24 -3.97 0.89
N LEU A 18 3.39 -2.94 0.78
CA LEU A 18 1.99 -3.09 0.36
C LEU A 18 1.91 -3.76 -1.02
N VAL A 19 2.64 -3.25 -2.01
CA VAL A 19 2.63 -3.82 -3.37
C VAL A 19 3.15 -5.25 -3.37
N LEU A 20 4.22 -5.52 -2.63
CA LEU A 20 4.76 -6.86 -2.48
C LEU A 20 3.72 -7.81 -1.86
N SER A 21 3.04 -7.39 -0.79
CA SER A 21 1.97 -8.17 -0.14
C SER A 21 0.78 -8.45 -1.07
N ILE A 22 0.41 -7.50 -1.93
CA ILE A 22 -0.64 -7.71 -2.93
C ILE A 22 -0.19 -8.76 -3.96
N LEU A 23 1.04 -8.67 -4.46
CA LEU A 23 1.59 -9.62 -5.44
C LEU A 23 1.74 -11.03 -4.88
N LEU A 24 2.14 -11.16 -3.61
CA LEU A 24 2.27 -12.47 -2.96
C LEU A 24 0.95 -13.04 -2.45
N LEU A 25 -0.14 -12.28 -2.44
CA LEU A 25 -1.41 -12.72 -1.88
C LEU A 25 -1.91 -14.01 -2.55
N ASP A 26 -1.78 -14.09 -3.87
CA ASP A 26 -2.19 -15.27 -4.65
C ASP A 26 -1.34 -16.50 -4.28
N PHE A 27 -0.02 -16.33 -4.21
CA PHE A 27 0.89 -17.40 -3.78
C PHE A 27 0.57 -17.87 -2.35
N ILE A 28 0.40 -16.94 -1.40
CA ILE A 28 0.09 -17.27 0.00
C ILE A 28 -1.24 -18.00 0.11
N SER A 29 -2.22 -17.66 -0.75
CA SER A 29 -3.54 -18.29 -0.73
C SER A 29 -3.52 -19.79 -1.00
N GLN A 30 -2.52 -20.27 -1.72
CA GLN A 30 -2.38 -21.68 -2.08
C GLN A 30 -1.78 -22.54 -0.95
N TYR A 31 -1.00 -21.94 -0.05
CA TYR A 31 -0.23 -22.68 0.96
C TYR A 31 -0.73 -22.49 2.39
N VAL A 32 -1.74 -21.64 2.60
CA VAL A 32 -2.12 -21.17 3.93
C VAL A 32 -3.62 -21.33 4.20
N ASN A 33 -3.96 -21.67 5.45
CA ASN A 33 -5.34 -21.81 5.89
C ASN A 33 -6.15 -20.51 5.77
N GLN A 34 -7.46 -20.65 5.53
CA GLN A 34 -8.43 -19.55 5.38
C GLN A 34 -8.38 -18.51 6.51
N PHE A 35 -8.11 -18.92 7.74
CA PHE A 35 -8.00 -17.99 8.88
C PHE A 35 -6.81 -17.03 8.72
N THR A 36 -5.63 -17.56 8.38
CA THR A 36 -4.42 -16.76 8.18
C THR A 36 -4.51 -15.94 6.90
N LEU A 37 -5.16 -16.46 5.85
CA LEU A 37 -5.50 -15.68 4.65
C LEU A 37 -6.35 -14.45 5.00
N LYS A 38 -7.35 -14.61 5.85
CA LYS A 38 -8.23 -13.52 6.29
C LYS A 38 -7.48 -12.46 7.10
N LEU A 39 -6.53 -12.88 7.95
CA LEU A 39 -5.62 -11.98 8.67
C LEU A 39 -4.66 -11.25 7.72
N TYR A 40 -4.15 -11.93 6.69
CA TYR A 40 -3.27 -11.32 5.71
C TYR A 40 -4.03 -10.31 4.83
N GLY A 41 -5.25 -10.66 4.42
CA GLY A 41 -6.14 -9.79 3.67
C GLY A 41 -6.56 -8.53 4.45
N SER A 42 -6.68 -8.59 5.78
CA SER A 42 -6.98 -7.40 6.60
C SER A 42 -5.78 -6.46 6.75
N PHE A 43 -4.55 -6.94 6.55
CA PHE A 43 -3.33 -6.12 6.60
C PHE A 43 -3.24 -5.12 5.43
N ILE A 44 -3.82 -5.46 4.28
CA ILE A 44 -3.85 -4.64 3.06
C ILE A 44 -4.61 -3.31 3.27
N PRO A 45 -5.87 -3.28 3.74
CA PRO A 45 -6.56 -2.01 4.01
C PRO A 45 -5.91 -1.21 5.15
N LEU A 46 -5.35 -1.88 6.17
CA LEU A 46 -4.62 -1.23 7.26
C LEU A 46 -3.38 -0.48 6.77
N SER A 47 -2.61 -1.07 5.87
CA SER A 47 -1.42 -0.44 5.30
C SER A 47 -1.77 0.72 4.35
N ILE A 48 -2.86 0.63 3.60
CA ILE A 48 -3.38 1.76 2.79
C ILE A 48 -3.72 2.96 3.68
N ILE A 49 -4.43 2.74 4.80
CA ILE A 49 -4.76 3.81 5.76
C ILE A 49 -3.48 4.43 6.33
N ALA A 50 -2.50 3.61 6.71
CA ALA A 50 -1.24 4.09 7.25
C ALA A 50 -0.46 4.95 6.24
N ILE A 51 -0.40 4.54 4.97
CA ILE A 51 0.23 5.32 3.89
C ILE A 51 -0.49 6.66 3.72
N PHE A 52 -1.83 6.67 3.74
CA PHE A 52 -2.61 7.90 3.57
C PHE A 52 -2.34 8.90 4.69
N VAL A 53 -2.36 8.44 5.95
CA VAL A 53 -2.07 9.29 7.12
C VAL A 53 -0.65 9.86 7.04
N LEU A 54 0.34 9.03 6.74
CA LEU A 54 1.73 9.47 6.63
C LEU A 54 1.93 10.41 5.42
N ALA A 55 1.28 10.16 4.30
CA ALA A 55 1.31 11.03 3.12
C ALA A 55 0.76 12.42 3.45
N VAL A 56 -0.37 12.52 4.15
CA VAL A 56 -0.94 13.80 4.60
C VAL A 56 0.05 14.54 5.50
N ILE A 57 0.68 13.85 6.46
CA ILE A 57 1.70 14.44 7.35
C ILE A 57 2.90 14.98 6.54
N CYS A 58 3.41 14.21 5.58
CA CYS A 58 4.52 14.63 4.72
C CYS A 58 4.13 15.81 3.81
N PHE A 59 2.92 15.83 3.23
CA PHE A 59 2.47 16.91 2.36
C PHE A 59 2.23 18.23 3.11
N CYS A 60 1.75 18.15 4.35
CA CYS A 60 1.56 19.30 5.24
C CYS A 60 2.88 19.87 5.79
N SER A 61 3.98 19.11 5.76
CA SER A 61 5.28 19.57 6.21
C SER A 61 5.89 20.58 5.21
N LYS A 62 6.22 21.79 5.70
CA LYS A 62 6.90 22.83 4.91
C LYS A 62 8.41 22.60 4.75
N THR A 63 9.00 21.72 5.56
CA THR A 63 10.46 21.51 5.66
C THR A 63 10.95 20.29 4.88
N GLU A 64 10.05 19.39 4.48
CA GLU A 64 10.38 18.13 3.82
C GLU A 64 10.46 18.25 2.28
N ASN A 65 11.34 17.44 1.70
CA ASN A 65 11.38 17.28 0.24
C ASN A 65 10.22 16.40 -0.23
N LYS A 66 9.33 16.95 -1.05
CA LYS A 66 8.07 16.30 -1.45
C LYS A 66 8.24 15.20 -2.52
N VAL A 67 9.43 15.07 -3.12
CA VAL A 67 9.67 14.10 -4.21
C VAL A 67 9.40 12.66 -3.78
N ILE A 68 9.93 12.24 -2.62
CA ILE A 68 9.76 10.87 -2.11
C ILE A 68 8.29 10.55 -1.73
N PRO A 69 7.59 11.38 -0.94
CA PRO A 69 6.18 11.12 -0.65
C PRO A 69 5.29 11.16 -1.89
N ILE A 70 5.63 11.93 -2.93
CA ILE A 70 4.94 11.88 -4.23
C ILE A 70 5.14 10.52 -4.90
N ILE A 71 6.38 10.03 -5.01
CA ILE A 71 6.68 8.72 -5.61
C ILE A 71 5.95 7.61 -4.85
N ALA A 72 6.03 7.63 -3.52
CA ALA A 72 5.39 6.62 -2.70
C ALA A 72 3.86 6.67 -2.78
N SER A 73 3.27 7.88 -2.86
CA SER A 73 1.83 8.02 -3.10
C SER A 73 1.44 7.44 -4.45
N PHE A 74 2.27 7.62 -5.49
CA PHE A 74 2.03 7.04 -6.81
C PHE A 74 2.09 5.50 -6.79
N ILE A 75 3.06 4.93 -6.07
CA ILE A 75 3.15 3.47 -5.84
C ILE A 75 1.91 2.95 -5.11
N ALA A 76 1.49 3.63 -4.05
CA ALA A 76 0.29 3.26 -3.31
C ALA A 76 -0.97 3.35 -4.19
N PHE A 77 -1.07 4.36 -5.05
CA PHE A 77 -2.18 4.50 -6.00
C PHE A 77 -2.21 3.35 -7.02
N ALA A 78 -1.04 2.94 -7.52
CA ALA A 78 -0.93 1.77 -8.38
C ALA A 78 -1.37 0.49 -7.64
N GLY A 79 -0.98 0.31 -6.38
CA GLY A 79 -1.44 -0.80 -5.54
C GLY A 79 -2.97 -0.83 -5.36
N ILE A 80 -3.58 0.33 -5.09
CA ILE A 80 -5.05 0.46 -5.00
C ILE A 80 -5.71 0.12 -6.33
N ALA A 81 -5.17 0.60 -7.46
CA ALA A 81 -5.70 0.29 -8.78
C ALA A 81 -5.64 -1.22 -9.09
N ILE A 82 -4.56 -1.90 -8.70
CA ILE A 82 -4.43 -3.36 -8.82
C ILE A 82 -5.51 -4.06 -7.99
N ILE A 83 -5.70 -3.67 -6.73
CA ILE A 83 -6.77 -4.24 -5.88
C ILE A 83 -8.14 -4.00 -6.51
N ALA A 84 -8.43 -2.77 -6.95
CA ALA A 84 -9.70 -2.43 -7.57
C ALA A 84 -9.95 -3.26 -8.84
N PHE A 85 -8.92 -3.48 -9.65
CA PHE A 85 -8.98 -4.37 -10.81
C PHE A 85 -9.33 -5.81 -10.39
N PHE A 86 -8.64 -6.38 -9.41
CA PHE A 86 -8.95 -7.73 -8.92
C PHE A 86 -10.32 -7.84 -8.28
N VAL A 87 -10.80 -6.82 -7.56
CA VAL A 87 -12.15 -6.80 -6.97
C VAL A 87 -13.21 -6.71 -8.07
N TYR A 88 -13.00 -5.87 -9.09
CA TYR A 88 -13.92 -5.73 -10.22
C TYR A 88 -14.03 -7.02 -11.03
N PHE A 89 -12.89 -7.65 -11.35
CA PHE A 89 -12.87 -8.94 -12.02
C PHE A 89 -13.44 -10.04 -11.11
N GLY A 90 -13.05 -10.10 -9.84
CA GLY A 90 -13.60 -11.06 -8.89
C GLY A 90 -15.13 -10.98 -8.77
N ALA A 91 -15.69 -9.76 -8.73
CA ALA A 91 -17.14 -9.57 -8.65
C ALA A 91 -17.87 -9.94 -9.95
N ASN A 92 -17.27 -9.69 -11.11
CA ASN A 92 -17.91 -9.95 -12.41
C ASN A 92 -17.70 -11.38 -12.94
N PHE A 93 -16.65 -12.08 -12.53
CA PHE A 93 -16.33 -13.44 -13.00
C PHE A 93 -16.68 -14.54 -11.98
N ALA A 94 -17.10 -14.18 -10.74
CA ALA A 94 -17.62 -15.13 -9.77
C ALA A 94 -19.15 -15.35 -9.84
N ASN A 95 -19.82 -14.71 -10.81
CA ASN A 95 -21.21 -14.97 -11.22
C ASN A 95 -21.22 -15.79 -12.52
#